data_AF-W0FSL9-F1
#
_entry.id   AF-W0FSL9-F1
#
_cell.length_a   1.000
_cell.length_b   1.000
_cell.length_c   1.000
_cell.angle_alpha   90.00
_cell.angle_beta   90.00
_cell.angle_gamma   90.00
#
_symmetry.space_group_name_H-M   'P 1'
#
loop_
_entity.id
_entity.type
_entity.pdbx_description
1 polymer ?
#
loop_
_entity_poly.entity_id
_entity_poly.type
_entity_poly.pdbx_seq_one_letter_code
_entity_poly.pdbx_strand_id
1 'polypeptide(L)'
;MKGVLPVFDQALPLKTLKKSCSDSQIETAVRFPSVPRMTLTVEETADELHLSRPVAYELVKEPDFPSFRIGKRILVNRLGLQHWIDEQSSQPLSEPADTAA
;
A
#
# COMPACT_ATOMS: atom_id res chain seq x y z
N MET A 1 -39.78 22.52 -55.71
CA MET A 1 -39.83 21.18 -55.07
C MET A 1 -38.55 20.44 -55.44
N LYS A 2 -37.99 19.66 -54.49
CA LYS A 2 -36.61 19.12 -54.43
C LYS A 2 -35.67 20.12 -53.74
N GLY A 3 -35.11 19.90 -52.56
CA GLY A 3 -35.04 18.71 -51.73
C GLY A 3 -33.60 18.54 -51.25
N VAL A 4 -33.48 18.34 -49.93
CA VAL A 4 -32.39 17.62 -49.25
C VAL A 4 -31.09 18.39 -48.98
N LEU A 5 -30.89 18.67 -47.69
CA LEU A 5 -29.62 18.97 -47.04
C LEU A 5 -28.68 17.75 -47.12
N PRO A 6 -27.37 17.93 -47.34
CA PRO A 6 -26.34 17.08 -46.75
C PRO A 6 -25.71 17.85 -45.57
N VAL A 7 -26.03 17.45 -44.33
CA VAL A 7 -25.21 16.53 -43.51
C VAL A 7 -23.76 17.01 -43.45
N PHE A 8 -23.47 17.71 -42.36
CA PHE A 8 -22.19 18.27 -41.97
C PHE A 8 -21.25 17.12 -41.56
N ASP A 9 -20.68 16.45 -42.56
CA ASP A 9 -19.60 15.49 -42.37
C ASP A 9 -18.27 16.21 -42.60
N GLN A 10 -17.61 16.61 -41.51
CA GLN A 10 -16.15 16.56 -41.42
C GLN A 10 -15.74 16.29 -39.97
N ALA A 11 -15.47 15.01 -39.72
CA ALA A 11 -14.65 14.56 -38.62
C ALA A 11 -13.28 15.26 -38.63
N LEU A 12 -12.95 15.95 -37.53
CA LEU A 12 -11.60 16.42 -37.26
C LEU A 12 -10.94 15.53 -36.19
N PRO A 13 -9.71 15.06 -36.42
CA PRO A 13 -9.08 14.02 -35.60
C PRO A 13 -8.66 14.54 -34.23
N LEU A 14 -9.00 13.78 -33.19
CA LEU A 14 -8.50 13.94 -31.82
C LEU A 14 -6.98 13.72 -31.80
N LYS A 15 -6.22 14.80 -31.99
CA LYS A 15 -4.78 14.86 -31.73
C LYS A 15 -4.56 14.70 -30.22
N THR A 16 -4.12 13.50 -29.84
CA THR A 16 -3.23 13.17 -28.73
C THR A 16 -2.90 14.31 -27.75
N LEU A 17 -3.75 14.49 -26.75
CA LEU A 17 -3.45 15.35 -25.61
C LEU A 17 -2.42 14.65 -24.71
N LYS A 18 -1.21 15.18 -24.79
CA LYS A 18 -0.03 14.98 -23.95
C LYS A 18 -0.40 14.75 -22.48
N LYS A 19 -0.09 13.54 -21.97
CA LYS A 19 -0.19 13.16 -20.56
C LYS A 19 0.91 13.85 -19.77
N SER A 20 0.58 14.99 -19.19
CA SER A 20 1.36 15.61 -18.11
C SER A 20 0.34 16.29 -17.21
N CYS A 21 -0.28 15.48 -16.36
CA CYS A 21 -1.02 15.98 -15.22
C CYS A 21 -0.21 15.57 -14.00
N SER A 22 0.39 16.57 -13.40
CA SER A 22 0.93 16.61 -12.06
C SER A 22 -0.10 16.07 -11.07
N ASP A 23 0.09 14.84 -10.61
CA ASP A 23 -0.68 14.28 -9.49
C ASP A 23 0.08 14.52 -8.17
N SER A 24 0.24 15.81 -7.85
CA SER A 24 0.50 16.28 -6.49
C SER A 24 -0.83 16.75 -5.89
N GLN A 25 -1.84 15.89 -5.87
CA GLN A 25 -3.08 16.18 -5.16
C GLN A 25 -3.03 15.49 -3.80
N ILE A 26 -2.45 16.21 -2.84
CA ILE A 26 -2.69 16.01 -1.42
C ILE A 26 -4.18 16.32 -1.17
N GLU A 27 -5.04 15.31 -1.31
CA GLU A 27 -6.46 15.39 -0.93
C GLU A 27 -6.58 15.37 0.60
N THR A 28 -6.40 16.55 1.21
CA THR A 28 -6.81 16.83 2.58
C THR A 28 -8.33 17.01 2.60
N ALA A 29 -9.06 15.89 2.54
CA ALA A 29 -10.50 15.85 2.82
C ALA A 29 -10.71 15.28 4.23
N VAL A 30 -10.99 16.20 5.16
CA VAL A 30 -11.64 16.01 6.48
C VAL A 30 -11.69 14.56 7.00
N ARG A 31 -10.66 14.20 7.77
CA ARG A 31 -10.59 12.94 8.50
C ARG A 31 -11.65 12.95 9.61
N PHE A 32 -12.73 12.19 9.43
CA PHE A 32 -13.49 11.68 10.60
C PHE A 32 -12.47 11.05 11.55
N PRO A 33 -12.61 11.12 12.89
CA PRO A 33 -11.80 10.30 13.77
C PRO A 33 -12.13 8.84 13.48
N SER A 34 -11.45 8.30 12.47
CA SER A 34 -11.46 6.90 12.11
C SER A 34 -10.95 6.22 13.34
N VAL A 35 -11.85 5.59 14.08
CA VAL A 35 -11.48 4.66 15.15
C VAL A 35 -10.30 3.82 14.66
N PRO A 36 -9.16 3.80 15.39
CA PRO A 36 -7.99 3.11 14.93
C PRO A 36 -8.35 1.63 14.73
N ARG A 37 -8.10 1.12 13.53
CA ARG A 37 -8.39 -0.28 13.23
C ARG A 37 -7.49 -1.16 14.10
N MET A 38 -8.13 -2.11 14.79
CA MET A 38 -7.43 -3.07 15.66
C MET A 38 -6.56 -4.03 14.85
N THR A 39 -6.91 -4.22 13.58
CA THR A 39 -6.22 -5.14 12.66
C THR A 39 -5.78 -4.44 11.40
N LEU A 40 -4.71 -4.97 10.81
CA LEU A 40 -4.09 -4.50 9.59
C LEU A 40 -4.10 -5.61 8.56
N THR A 41 -4.24 -5.24 7.28
CA THR A 41 -3.95 -6.17 6.18
C THR A 41 -2.44 -6.30 5.99
N VAL A 42 -2.01 -7.30 5.21
CA VAL A 42 -0.58 -7.49 4.88
C VAL A 42 0.00 -6.26 4.17
N GLU A 43 -0.77 -5.61 3.32
CA GLU A 43 -0.35 -4.40 2.60
C GLU A 43 -0.15 -3.22 3.56
N GLU A 44 -1.10 -3.00 4.46
CA GLU A 44 -1.00 -1.94 5.47
C GLU A 44 0.15 -2.19 6.45
N THR A 45 0.42 -3.46 6.75
CA THR A 45 1.57 -3.84 7.58
C THR A 45 2.89 -3.53 6.86
N ALA A 46 2.95 -3.78 5.55
CA ALA A 46 4.10 -3.42 4.72
C ALA A 46 4.33 -1.90 4.73
N ASP A 47 3.26 -1.11 4.61
CA ASP A 47 3.32 0.34 4.65
C ASP A 47 3.74 0.85 6.05
N GLU A 48 3.20 0.30 7.14
CA GLU A 48 3.57 0.70 8.50
C GLU A 48 5.03 0.37 8.84
N LEU A 49 5.51 -0.82 8.47
CA LEU A 49 6.90 -1.24 8.68
C LEU A 49 7.88 -0.66 7.64
N HIS A 50 7.37 0.06 6.63
CA HIS A 50 8.15 0.55 5.48
C HIS A 50 8.92 -0.58 4.74
N LEU A 51 8.26 -1.73 4.59
CA LEU A 51 8.79 -2.91 3.89
C LEU A 51 8.13 -3.09 2.53
N SER A 52 8.81 -3.79 1.63
CA SER A 52 8.20 -4.19 0.37
C SER A 52 7.10 -5.25 0.61
N ARG A 53 6.07 -5.25 -0.24
CA ARG A 53 4.99 -6.26 -0.23
C ARG A 53 5.50 -7.71 -0.15
N PRO A 54 6.49 -8.16 -0.97
CA PRO A 54 6.97 -9.55 -0.88
C PRO A 54 7.58 -9.87 0.49
N VAL A 55 8.34 -8.96 1.09
CA VAL A 55 8.93 -9.16 2.43
C VAL A 55 7.83 -9.26 3.49
N ALA A 56 6.80 -8.42 3.42
CA ALA A 56 5.65 -8.53 4.32
C ALA A 56 4.90 -9.88 4.17
N TYR A 57 4.79 -10.41 2.96
CA TYR A 57 4.21 -11.74 2.72
C TYR A 57 5.08 -12.88 3.26
N GLU A 58 6.39 -12.71 3.31
CA GLU A 58 7.32 -13.66 3.95
C GLU A 58 7.18 -13.60 5.47
N LEU A 59 7.21 -12.40 6.05
CA LEU A 59 7.05 -12.20 7.51
C LEU A 59 5.75 -12.79 8.05
N VAL A 60 4.65 -12.65 7.32
CA VAL A 60 3.35 -13.20 7.72
C VAL A 60 3.31 -14.74 7.74
N LYS A 61 4.30 -15.42 7.12
CA LYS A 61 4.44 -16.88 7.20
C LYS A 61 5.26 -17.33 8.40
N GLU A 62 6.02 -16.42 9.02
CA GLU A 62 6.82 -16.74 10.20
C GLU A 62 5.91 -17.06 11.39
N PRO A 63 6.21 -18.10 12.18
CA PRO A 63 5.38 -18.51 13.31
C PRO A 63 5.38 -17.48 14.44
N ASP A 64 6.45 -16.68 14.56
CA ASP A 64 6.62 -15.66 15.58
C ASP A 64 5.92 -14.34 15.23
N PHE A 65 5.39 -14.22 14.01
CA PHE A 65 4.75 -13.00 13.55
C PHE A 65 3.27 -12.94 13.97
N PRO A 66 2.76 -11.81 14.51
CA PRO A 66 1.41 -11.68 15.09
C PRO A 66 0.29 -11.58 14.04
N SER A 67 0.20 -12.59 13.17
CA SER A 67 -0.79 -12.70 12.11
C SER A 67 -1.80 -13.83 12.35
N PHE A 68 -3.00 -13.67 11.79
CA PHE A 68 -4.03 -14.67 11.85
C PHE A 68 -4.89 -14.64 10.57
N ARG A 69 -5.47 -15.80 10.25
CA ARG A 69 -6.30 -15.99 9.06
C ARG A 69 -7.78 -15.96 9.42
N ILE A 70 -8.52 -15.06 8.79
CA ILE A 70 -9.99 -15.08 8.82
C ILE A 70 -10.49 -15.44 7.41
N GLY A 71 -10.97 -16.66 7.26
CA GLY A 71 -11.43 -17.18 5.96
C GLY A 71 -10.31 -17.15 4.92
N LYS A 72 -10.43 -16.24 3.94
CA LYS A 72 -9.45 -16.06 2.85
C LYS A 72 -8.44 -14.93 3.08
N ARG A 73 -8.61 -14.14 4.14
CA ARG A 73 -7.79 -12.93 4.39
C ARG A 73 -6.80 -13.22 5.51
N ILE A 74 -5.60 -12.66 5.39
CA ILE A 74 -4.62 -12.63 6.48
C ILE A 74 -4.65 -11.24 7.08
N LEU A 75 -4.79 -11.17 8.40
CA LEU A 75 -4.81 -9.95 9.17
C LEU A 75 -3.73 -10.00 10.24
N VAL A 76 -3.25 -8.83 10.63
CA VAL A 76 -2.22 -8.64 11.64
C VAL A 76 -2.84 -7.83 12.77
N ASN A 77 -2.62 -8.25 14.01
CA ASN A 77 -3.07 -7.48 15.17
C ASN A 77 -2.14 -6.28 15.37
N ARG A 78 -2.68 -5.05 15.44
CA ARG A 78 -1.88 -3.83 15.62
C ARG A 78 -1.09 -3.84 16.93
N LEU A 79 -1.70 -4.25 18.04
CA LEU A 79 -1.01 -4.31 19.34
C LEU A 79 0.06 -5.40 19.34
N GLY A 80 -0.26 -6.57 18.77
CA GLY A 80 0.70 -7.65 18.62
C GLY A 80 1.91 -7.24 17.78
N LEU A 81 1.68 -6.50 16.69
CA LEU A 81 2.75 -5.97 15.84
C LEU A 81 3.69 -5.05 16.61
N GLN A 82 3.16 -4.16 17.44
CA GLN A 82 3.98 -3.28 18.29
C GLN A 82 4.87 -4.09 19.23
N HIS A 83 4.30 -5.07 19.94
CA HIS A 83 5.07 -5.93 20.84
C HIS A 83 6.16 -6.72 20.11
N TRP A 84 5.85 -7.23 18.92
CA TRP A 84 6.84 -7.92 18.09
C TRP A 84 8.00 -7.00 17.72
N ILE A 85 7.74 -5.73 17.36
CA ILE A 85 8.81 -4.75 17.09
C ILE A 85 9.67 -4.52 18.35
N ASP A 86 9.04 -4.37 19.51
CA ASP A 86 9.75 -4.15 20.77
C ASP A 86 10.67 -5.35 21.10
N GLU A 87 10.21 -6.58 20.85
CA GLU A 87 11.00 -7.81 20.98
C GLU A 87 12.17 -7.85 19.99
N GLN A 88 11.95 -7.51 18.71
CA GLN A 88 13.02 -7.44 17.70
C GLN A 88 14.06 -6.38 18.06
N SER A 89 13.65 -5.23 18.58
CA SER A 89 14.55 -4.15 18.97
C SER A 89 15.40 -4.48 20.20
N SER A 90 14.90 -5.40 21.03
CA SER A 90 15.60 -5.87 22.23
C SER A 90 16.65 -6.93 21.92
N GLN A 91 16.59 -7.55 20.74
CA GLN A 91 17.66 -8.42 20.27
C GLN A 91 18.82 -7.52 19.83
N PRO A 92 19.97 -7.55 20.54
CA PRO A 92 21.14 -6.83 20.05
C PRO A 92 21.45 -7.39 18.67
N LEU A 93 21.49 -6.51 17.66
CA LEU A 93 22.08 -6.83 16.37
C LEU A 93 23.44 -7.45 16.71
N SER A 94 23.58 -8.76 16.52
CA SER A 94 24.81 -9.46 16.84
C SER A 94 25.90 -8.78 16.03
N GLU A 95 26.72 -7.97 16.70
CA GLU A 95 27.84 -7.32 16.04
C GLU A 95 28.69 -8.43 15.43
N PRO A 96 29.03 -8.34 14.14
CA PRO A 96 29.85 -9.36 13.51
C PRO A 96 31.17 -9.44 14.27
N ALA A 97 31.44 -10.60 14.85
CA ALA A 97 32.62 -10.90 15.67
C ALA A 97 33.97 -10.83 14.89
N ASP A 98 34.02 -10.21 13.71
CA ASP A 98 35.07 -10.39 12.71
C ASP A 98 35.85 -9.10 12.33
N THR A 99 35.80 -8.02 13.12
CA THR A 99 36.78 -6.91 12.96
C THR A 99 38.04 -7.13 13.82
N ALA A 100 38.56 -8.35 13.82
CA ALA A 100 39.81 -8.70 14.48
C ALA A 100 40.68 -9.57 13.56
N ALA A 101 41.33 -8.95 12.57
CA ALA A 101 42.62 -9.37 11.98
C ALA A 101 43.13 -8.32 11.00
#